data_AF-A0A150AIH0-F1
#
_entry.id   AF-A0A150AIH0-F1
#
_cell.length_a   1.000
_cell.length_b   1.000
_cell.length_c   1.000
_cell.angle_alpha   90.00
_cell.angle_beta   90.00
_cell.angle_gamma   90.00
#
_symmetry.space_group_name_H-M   'P 1'
#
loop_
_entity.id
_entity.type
_entity.pdbx_description
1 polymer ?
#
loop_
_entity_poly.entity_id
_entity_poly.type
_entity_poly.pdbx_seq_one_letter_code
_entity_poly.pdbx_strand_id
1 'polypeptide(L)'
;MKKLLLLLISLSFFACASETSSLTEEEKKELQLSNTALTINVGQSDKITILSAPQSDEEVVWTTDDEFIATVFHGVVTAHQSGTTTISVIIGDEVATCTITVPERAYELVWQDEFDGDELNLDNWTYEVNGWGGGNQELQYYTDRPENIRVKDGILTIEARKEQYEGREYTSARIITKDKRDFRYGKVEARLKVPGGRGTWPAFWMLGYGHWPEAGEIDIMEHVGFEPNTFHCALHTKNKNGMNGQNVHGKQVFDEEVSNDFHTFTMEWVENEFMGYDRIHIYVDGKLTKTFAETKQIQEAGDWPFNKEFFFILNLAVGGAWGGAMGIDDTIFEAPVLYEVDYVRVYQLKDVE
;
A
#
# COMPACT_ATOMS: atom_id res chain seq x y z
N MET A 1 78.72 -29.69 86.86
CA MET A 1 77.36 -30.07 86.38
C MET A 1 76.72 -28.84 85.75
N LYS A 2 76.19 -29.00 84.53
CA LYS A 2 75.58 -27.96 83.68
C LYS A 2 74.45 -27.20 84.40
N LYS A 3 74.29 -25.90 84.12
CA LYS A 3 73.03 -25.29 83.67
C LYS A 3 73.27 -23.88 83.11
N LEU A 4 72.55 -23.60 82.04
CA LEU A 4 72.72 -22.58 81.01
C LEU A 4 71.51 -21.62 81.07
N LEU A 5 71.79 -20.30 81.04
CA LEU A 5 71.13 -19.19 80.30
C LEU A 5 69.58 -19.05 80.32
N LEU A 6 69.06 -17.85 80.64
CA LEU A 6 68.57 -16.83 79.67
C LEU A 6 67.93 -15.62 80.39
N LEU A 7 68.28 -14.42 79.92
CA LEU A 7 67.73 -13.12 80.32
C LEU A 7 66.70 -12.69 79.25
N LEU A 8 65.47 -12.37 79.65
CA LEU A 8 64.40 -11.89 78.75
C LEU A 8 64.30 -10.36 78.80
N ILE A 9 64.46 -9.73 77.64
CA ILE A 9 64.24 -8.30 77.39
C ILE A 9 62.86 -8.14 76.77
N SER A 10 61.99 -7.33 77.37
CA SER A 10 60.69 -6.94 76.82
C SER A 10 60.83 -5.67 75.98
N LEU A 11 60.52 -5.73 74.69
CA LEU A 11 60.30 -4.56 73.84
C LEU A 11 58.86 -4.58 73.31
N SER A 12 58.14 -3.50 73.59
CA SER A 12 56.78 -3.21 73.11
C SER A 12 56.81 -2.71 71.67
N PHE A 13 55.90 -3.19 70.81
CA PHE A 13 55.61 -2.59 69.51
C PHE A 13 54.14 -2.20 69.42
N PHE A 14 53.92 -0.95 69.01
CA PHE A 14 52.62 -0.38 68.63
C PHE A 14 52.08 -1.06 67.38
N ALA A 15 50.79 -1.40 67.36
CA ALA A 15 50.06 -1.76 66.15
C ALA A 15 49.08 -0.63 65.79
N CYS A 16 49.21 -0.11 64.56
CA CYS A 16 48.35 0.89 63.95
C CYS A 16 46.92 0.36 63.77
N ALA A 17 45.92 1.17 64.12
CA ALA A 17 44.54 0.97 63.68
C ALA A 17 44.41 1.46 62.23
N SER A 18 43.99 0.58 61.31
CA SER A 18 43.50 0.98 59.99
C SER A 18 41.97 1.06 60.05
N GLU A 19 41.45 2.26 59.77
CA GLU A 19 40.03 2.52 59.60
C GLU A 19 39.44 1.58 58.54
N THR A 20 38.41 0.84 58.94
CA THR A 20 37.56 0.09 58.02
C THR A 20 36.64 1.10 57.34
N SER A 21 37.01 1.52 56.14
CA SER A 21 36.07 2.13 55.19
C SER A 21 35.03 1.06 54.85
N SER A 22 33.84 1.18 55.44
CA SER A 22 32.66 0.49 54.95
C SER A 22 32.26 1.16 53.63
N LEU A 23 32.85 0.70 52.53
CA LEU A 23 32.25 0.88 51.22
C LEU A 23 30.89 0.17 51.30
N THR A 24 29.83 0.96 51.34
CA THR A 24 28.48 0.49 51.04
C THR A 24 28.56 -0.26 49.72
N GLU A 25 28.19 -1.54 49.68
CA GLU A 25 27.85 -2.21 48.42
C GLU A 25 26.83 -1.29 47.73
N GLU A 26 27.25 -0.56 46.69
CA GLU A 26 26.30 0.04 45.78
C GLU A 26 25.48 -1.12 45.23
N GLU A 27 24.19 -1.14 45.55
CA GLU A 27 23.25 -2.12 45.00
C GLU A 27 23.47 -2.18 43.48
N LYS A 28 23.99 -3.30 43.00
CA LYS A 28 24.21 -3.53 41.58
C LYS A 28 22.85 -3.45 40.90
N LYS A 29 22.55 -2.30 40.30
CA LYS A 29 21.29 -2.06 39.61
C LYS A 29 21.19 -3.02 38.43
N GLU A 30 20.08 -3.75 38.38
CA GLU A 30 19.77 -4.61 37.25
C GLU A 30 19.35 -3.77 36.04
N LEU A 31 19.65 -4.27 34.83
CA LEU A 31 19.20 -3.65 33.59
C LEU A 31 17.69 -3.87 33.44
N GLN A 32 16.90 -2.79 33.52
CA GLN A 32 15.45 -2.85 33.38
C GLN A 32 14.97 -1.89 32.29
N LEU A 33 14.06 -2.38 31.46
CA LEU A 33 13.45 -1.64 30.36
C LEU A 33 12.05 -1.19 30.76
N SER A 34 11.57 -0.11 30.12
CA SER A 34 10.18 0.35 30.30
C SER A 34 9.14 -0.67 29.87
N ASN A 35 9.52 -1.58 28.95
CA ASN A 35 8.66 -2.58 28.36
C ASN A 35 9.47 -3.86 28.15
N THR A 36 8.86 -5.00 28.46
CA THR A 36 9.37 -6.33 28.11
C THR A 36 8.64 -6.93 26.91
N ALA A 37 7.54 -6.31 26.48
CA ALA A 37 6.87 -6.58 25.23
C ALA A 37 6.20 -5.32 24.70
N LEU A 38 6.15 -5.18 23.38
CA LEU A 38 5.42 -4.14 22.65
C LEU A 38 4.65 -4.76 21.49
N THR A 39 3.48 -4.21 21.18
CA THR A 39 2.79 -4.47 19.92
C THR A 39 2.79 -3.18 19.11
N ILE A 40 3.41 -3.20 17.93
CA ILE A 40 3.61 -2.02 17.09
C ILE A 40 3.09 -2.35 15.70
N ASN A 41 2.19 -1.54 15.14
CA ASN A 41 1.70 -1.77 13.78
C ASN A 41 2.79 -1.46 12.75
N VAL A 42 2.75 -2.14 11.60
CA VAL A 42 3.67 -1.89 10.48
C VAL A 42 3.75 -0.40 10.16
N GLY A 43 4.96 0.14 10.04
CA GLY A 43 5.22 1.54 9.74
C GLY A 43 5.23 2.46 10.96
N GLN A 44 4.79 1.99 12.13
CA GLN A 44 4.83 2.76 13.37
C GLN A 44 6.14 2.55 14.13
N SER A 45 6.42 3.47 15.04
CA SER A 45 7.53 3.38 15.98
C SER A 45 7.07 3.58 17.41
N ASP A 46 7.77 2.94 18.35
CA ASP A 46 7.61 3.16 19.78
C ASP A 46 8.99 3.18 20.47
N LYS A 47 9.05 3.67 21.71
CA LYS A 47 10.31 3.86 22.43
C LYS A 47 10.41 2.95 23.65
N ILE A 48 11.46 2.13 23.66
CA ILE A 48 11.95 1.44 24.84
C ILE A 48 12.93 2.37 25.56
N THR A 49 12.73 2.59 26.85
CA THR A 49 13.65 3.35 27.70
C THR A 49 14.31 2.45 28.73
N ILE A 50 15.57 2.74 29.06
CA ILE A 50 16.27 2.07 30.15
C ILE A 50 15.86 2.78 31.46
N LEU A 51 15.17 2.05 32.34
CA LEU A 51 14.71 2.55 33.63
C LEU A 51 15.81 2.47 34.70
N SER A 52 16.58 1.38 34.68
CA SER A 52 17.75 1.17 35.52
C SER A 52 18.81 0.39 34.76
N ALA A 53 20.08 0.64 35.08
CA ALA A 53 21.22 -0.08 34.53
C ALA A 53 22.35 -0.12 35.57
N PRO A 54 23.23 -1.13 35.52
CA PRO A 54 24.45 -1.13 36.29
C PRO A 54 25.36 0.01 35.82
N GLN A 55 26.22 0.50 36.73
CA GLN A 55 27.26 1.43 36.32
C GLN A 55 28.25 0.70 35.42
N SER A 56 28.44 1.22 34.21
CA SER A 56 29.37 0.69 33.21
C SER A 56 29.93 1.84 32.38
N ASP A 57 31.20 1.73 31.99
CA ASP A 57 31.84 2.64 31.04
C ASP A 57 31.66 2.15 29.59
N GLU A 58 31.02 1.00 29.39
CA GLU A 58 30.75 0.44 28.07
C GLU A 58 29.55 1.11 27.39
N GLU A 59 29.57 1.15 26.06
CA GLU A 59 28.46 1.69 25.27
C GLU A 59 27.21 0.81 25.36
N VAL A 60 26.04 1.46 25.35
CA VAL A 60 24.76 0.76 25.28
C VAL A 60 24.54 0.28 23.84
N VAL A 61 24.44 -1.04 23.65
CA VAL A 61 24.18 -1.64 22.35
C VAL A 61 22.72 -2.06 22.24
N TRP A 62 22.08 -1.69 21.13
CA TRP A 62 20.72 -2.10 20.78
C TRP A 62 20.75 -3.00 19.55
N THR A 63 20.12 -4.16 19.61
CA THR A 63 20.04 -5.11 18.49
C THR A 63 18.63 -5.64 18.31
N THR A 64 18.36 -6.19 17.13
CA THR A 64 17.14 -6.93 16.79
C THR A 64 17.53 -8.32 16.28
N ASP A 65 16.74 -9.34 16.60
CA ASP A 65 16.93 -10.69 16.06
C ASP A 65 16.53 -10.78 14.57
N ASP A 66 15.61 -9.92 14.14
CA ASP A 66 15.09 -9.85 12.78
C ASP A 66 14.74 -8.41 12.40
N GLU A 67 15.60 -7.81 11.56
CA GLU A 67 15.44 -6.44 11.06
C GLU A 67 14.33 -6.29 10.02
N PHE A 68 13.85 -7.38 9.42
CA PHE A 68 12.70 -7.35 8.52
C PHE A 68 11.39 -7.15 9.29
N ILE A 69 11.32 -7.62 10.54
CA ILE A 69 10.14 -7.44 11.40
C ILE A 69 10.21 -6.07 12.09
N ALA A 70 11.32 -5.77 12.75
CA ALA A 70 11.51 -4.47 13.40
C ALA A 70 12.99 -4.11 13.56
N THR A 71 13.31 -2.82 13.40
CA THR A 71 14.64 -2.26 13.70
C THR A 71 14.62 -1.47 14.99
N VAL A 72 15.77 -1.28 15.64
CA VAL A 72 15.91 -0.41 16.81
C VAL A 72 17.09 0.55 16.64
N PHE A 73 16.90 1.82 17.01
CA PHE A 73 17.97 2.81 17.06
C PHE A 73 17.81 3.69 18.31
N HIS A 74 18.79 3.62 19.23
CA HIS A 74 18.77 4.35 20.51
C HIS A 74 17.45 4.18 21.29
N GLY A 75 16.94 2.95 21.33
CA GLY A 75 15.69 2.59 21.99
C GLY A 75 14.42 2.91 21.20
N VAL A 76 14.51 3.56 20.03
CA VAL A 76 13.35 3.73 19.14
C VAL A 76 13.23 2.49 18.27
N VAL A 77 12.15 1.74 18.45
CA VAL A 77 11.81 0.56 17.66
C VAL A 77 10.87 0.97 16.53
N THR A 78 11.15 0.53 15.32
CA THR A 78 10.29 0.75 14.14
C THR A 78 9.87 -0.59 13.56
N ALA A 79 8.57 -0.81 13.43
CA ALA A 79 8.00 -2.03 12.85
C ALA A 79 7.95 -1.94 11.32
N HIS A 80 8.33 -3.02 10.63
CA HIS A 80 8.44 -3.08 9.16
C HIS A 80 7.57 -4.18 8.55
N GLN A 81 7.42 -5.32 9.22
CA GLN A 81 6.64 -6.43 8.70
C GLN A 81 5.95 -7.18 9.84
N SER A 82 4.78 -7.74 9.56
CA SER A 82 4.08 -8.61 10.49
C SER A 82 4.96 -9.78 10.94
N GLY A 83 4.85 -10.13 12.22
CA GLY A 83 5.69 -11.16 12.82
C GLY A 83 6.00 -10.88 14.27
N THR A 84 7.01 -11.56 14.79
CA THR A 84 7.54 -11.31 16.14
C THR A 84 9.05 -11.38 16.11
N THR A 85 9.71 -10.39 16.71
CA THR A 85 11.17 -10.32 16.87
C THR A 85 11.52 -9.90 18.30
N THR A 86 12.78 -10.03 18.69
CA THR A 86 13.27 -9.58 20.01
C THR A 86 14.23 -8.43 19.84
N ILE A 87 13.99 -7.35 20.57
CA ILE A 87 14.97 -6.28 20.76
C ILE A 87 15.80 -6.61 22.00
N SER A 88 17.12 -6.56 21.87
CA SER A 88 18.05 -6.73 22.99
C SER A 88 18.80 -5.43 23.28
N VAL A 89 18.98 -5.15 24.57
CA VAL A 89 19.76 -4.03 25.10
C VAL A 89 20.88 -4.60 25.92
N ILE A 90 22.11 -4.25 25.57
CA ILE A 90 23.33 -4.82 26.18
C ILE A 90 24.14 -3.68 26.79
N ILE A 91 24.53 -3.85 28.07
CA ILE A 91 25.40 -2.93 28.81
C ILE A 91 26.37 -3.76 29.65
N GLY A 92 27.64 -3.83 29.26
CA GLY A 92 28.57 -4.79 29.86
C GLY A 92 28.13 -6.23 29.60
N ASP A 93 28.12 -7.04 30.66
CA ASP A 93 27.65 -8.43 30.62
C ASP A 93 26.13 -8.56 30.79
N GLU A 94 25.41 -7.45 31.01
CA GLU A 94 23.96 -7.47 31.30
C GLU A 94 23.15 -7.28 30.02
N VAL A 95 22.10 -8.10 29.88
CA VAL A 95 21.20 -8.10 28.73
C VAL A 95 19.76 -8.01 29.22
N ALA A 96 19.00 -7.08 28.66
CA ALA A 96 17.56 -7.04 28.80
C ALA A 96 16.90 -7.09 27.43
N THR A 97 15.73 -7.73 27.35
CA THR A 97 15.03 -7.96 26.10
C THR A 97 13.61 -7.41 26.13
N CYS A 98 13.11 -7.07 24.94
CA CYS A 98 11.73 -6.71 24.70
C CYS A 98 11.21 -7.45 23.47
N THR A 99 10.15 -8.23 23.62
CA THR A 99 9.50 -8.90 22.49
C THR A 99 8.65 -7.90 21.71
N ILE A 100 8.88 -7.78 20.41
CA ILE A 100 8.10 -6.92 19.52
C ILE A 100 7.19 -7.82 18.70
N THR A 101 5.89 -7.63 18.85
CA THR A 101 4.89 -8.24 17.99
C THR A 101 4.37 -7.21 17.00
N VAL A 102 4.46 -7.52 15.72
CA VAL A 102 3.86 -6.71 14.64
C VAL A 102 2.67 -7.49 14.12
N PRO A 103 1.42 -7.05 14.37
CA PRO A 103 0.25 -7.78 13.94
C PRO A 103 0.11 -7.75 12.41
N GLU A 104 -0.55 -8.76 11.86
CA GLU A 104 -1.05 -8.71 10.48
C GLU A 104 -2.02 -7.53 10.32
N ARG A 105 -1.99 -6.87 9.15
CA ARG A 105 -2.95 -5.81 8.84
C ARG A 105 -4.32 -6.44 8.63
N ALA A 106 -5.25 -6.15 9.54
CA ALA A 106 -6.64 -6.55 9.39
C ALA A 106 -7.39 -5.46 8.62
N TYR A 107 -8.06 -5.84 7.54
CA TYR A 107 -8.89 -4.94 6.75
C TYR A 107 -10.38 -5.24 6.97
N GLU A 108 -11.20 -4.19 7.06
CA GLU A 108 -12.66 -4.32 7.11
C GLU A 108 -13.32 -3.62 5.93
N LEU A 109 -14.46 -4.14 5.50
CA LEU A 109 -15.24 -3.59 4.39
C LEU A 109 -15.84 -2.24 4.80
N VAL A 110 -15.48 -1.17 4.11
CA VAL A 110 -15.94 0.20 4.39
C VAL A 110 -16.92 0.73 3.35
N TRP A 111 -16.85 0.23 2.12
CA TRP A 111 -17.77 0.59 1.05
C TRP A 111 -17.83 -0.51 0.00
N GLN A 112 -19.00 -0.66 -0.63
CA GLN A 112 -19.17 -1.50 -1.81
C GLN A 112 -20.30 -1.00 -2.70
N ASP A 113 -20.23 -1.39 -3.96
CA ASP A 113 -21.37 -1.44 -4.88
C ASP A 113 -21.41 -2.83 -5.50
N GLU A 114 -22.48 -3.57 -5.20
CA GLU A 114 -22.75 -4.92 -5.73
C GLU A 114 -23.70 -4.87 -6.93
N PHE A 115 -24.16 -3.66 -7.31
CA PHE A 115 -25.06 -3.48 -8.45
C PHE A 115 -26.34 -4.35 -8.40
N ASP A 116 -26.82 -4.67 -7.19
CA ASP A 116 -28.03 -5.48 -6.94
C ASP A 116 -29.36 -4.74 -7.23
N GLY A 117 -29.30 -3.43 -7.48
CA GLY A 117 -30.47 -2.61 -7.80
C GLY A 117 -30.97 -2.79 -9.23
N ASP A 118 -32.03 -2.05 -9.59
CA ASP A 118 -32.53 -1.99 -10.96
C ASP A 118 -31.96 -0.80 -11.76
N GLU A 119 -31.18 0.07 -11.10
CA GLU A 119 -30.58 1.27 -11.67
C GLU A 119 -29.23 1.59 -11.00
N LEU A 120 -28.44 2.45 -11.64
CA LEU A 120 -27.16 2.91 -11.07
C LEU A 120 -27.41 3.71 -9.80
N ASN A 121 -26.72 3.37 -8.71
CA ASN A 121 -26.79 4.12 -7.46
C ASN A 121 -26.15 5.50 -7.62
N LEU A 122 -26.96 6.54 -7.75
CA LEU A 122 -26.49 7.91 -7.91
C LEU A 122 -25.95 8.54 -6.62
N ASP A 123 -26.11 7.92 -5.45
CA ASP A 123 -25.41 8.34 -4.23
C ASP A 123 -23.94 7.90 -4.24
N ASN A 124 -23.60 6.90 -5.07
CA ASN A 124 -22.24 6.43 -5.30
C ASN A 124 -21.64 7.06 -6.57
N TRP A 125 -22.39 7.10 -7.68
CA TRP A 125 -21.84 7.36 -9.02
C TRP A 125 -22.45 8.58 -9.72
N THR A 126 -21.65 9.25 -10.54
CA THR A 126 -22.03 10.34 -11.43
C THR A 126 -21.68 9.97 -12.86
N TYR A 127 -22.60 10.15 -13.82
CA TYR A 127 -22.29 10.03 -15.24
C TYR A 127 -21.43 11.19 -15.72
N GLU A 128 -20.38 10.91 -16.48
CA GLU A 128 -19.67 11.92 -17.28
C GLU A 128 -20.18 11.89 -18.72
N VAL A 129 -21.04 12.84 -19.07
CA VAL A 129 -21.67 12.93 -20.40
C VAL A 129 -20.92 13.93 -21.26
N ASN A 130 -20.10 13.44 -22.20
CA ASN A 130 -19.35 14.27 -23.14
C ASN A 130 -18.75 13.46 -24.30
N GLY A 131 -18.36 14.15 -25.37
CA GLY A 131 -17.58 13.58 -26.47
C GLY A 131 -16.28 14.36 -26.70
N TRP A 132 -15.56 14.74 -25.64
CA TRP A 132 -14.35 15.58 -25.75
C TRP A 132 -13.08 14.78 -26.08
N GLY A 133 -13.17 13.45 -26.10
CA GLY A 133 -12.07 12.55 -26.42
C GLY A 133 -11.13 12.25 -25.25
N GLY A 134 -11.51 12.58 -24.01
CA GLY A 134 -10.82 12.16 -22.78
C GLY A 134 -9.39 12.68 -22.60
N GLY A 135 -8.94 13.63 -23.43
CA GLY A 135 -7.51 13.98 -23.53
C GLY A 135 -6.66 13.00 -24.36
N ASN A 136 -7.25 11.88 -24.77
CA ASN A 136 -6.59 10.78 -25.47
C ASN A 136 -7.07 10.61 -26.93
N GLN A 137 -7.76 11.61 -27.50
CA GLN A 137 -8.32 11.55 -28.86
C GLN A 137 -9.34 10.40 -29.04
N GLU A 138 -10.02 10.02 -27.96
CA GLU A 138 -11.05 8.99 -27.97
C GLU A 138 -12.23 9.39 -28.88
N LEU A 139 -12.91 8.39 -29.45
CA LEU A 139 -13.89 8.60 -30.53
C LEU A 139 -15.35 8.46 -30.10
N GLN A 140 -15.62 7.94 -28.91
CA GLN A 140 -16.96 7.83 -28.36
C GLN A 140 -17.51 9.16 -27.83
N TYR A 141 -18.83 9.26 -27.80
CA TYR A 141 -19.57 10.15 -26.93
C TYR A 141 -20.03 9.34 -25.71
N TYR A 142 -19.55 9.70 -24.51
CA TYR A 142 -20.05 9.14 -23.26
C TYR A 142 -21.45 9.69 -22.96
N THR A 143 -22.40 8.81 -22.64
CA THR A 143 -23.79 9.15 -22.34
C THR A 143 -24.25 8.54 -21.01
N ASP A 144 -25.41 8.98 -20.54
CA ASP A 144 -26.18 8.43 -19.43
C ASP A 144 -27.38 7.59 -19.91
N ARG A 145 -27.40 7.21 -21.20
CA ARG A 145 -28.52 6.50 -21.81
C ARG A 145 -28.51 5.02 -21.41
N PRO A 146 -29.68 4.38 -21.20
CA PRO A 146 -29.78 2.95 -20.86
C PRO A 146 -29.18 2.02 -21.93
N GLU A 147 -29.08 2.49 -23.18
CA GLU A 147 -28.39 1.81 -24.26
C GLU A 147 -26.89 1.63 -23.98
N ASN A 148 -26.26 2.57 -23.28
CA ASN A 148 -24.83 2.59 -23.00
C ASN A 148 -24.48 2.21 -21.57
N ILE A 149 -25.39 2.36 -20.62
CA ILE A 149 -25.16 2.02 -19.22
C ILE A 149 -26.44 1.60 -18.51
N ARG A 150 -26.39 0.45 -17.83
CA ARG A 150 -27.53 -0.11 -17.12
C ARG A 150 -27.06 -1.03 -16.00
N VAL A 151 -27.86 -1.14 -14.95
CA VAL A 151 -27.70 -2.14 -13.90
C VAL A 151 -28.82 -3.15 -14.04
N LYS A 152 -28.48 -4.44 -14.00
CA LYS A 152 -29.46 -5.52 -14.06
C LYS A 152 -28.87 -6.82 -13.52
N ASP A 153 -29.67 -7.56 -12.75
CA ASP A 153 -29.33 -8.91 -12.28
C ASP A 153 -27.97 -8.96 -11.53
N GLY A 154 -27.66 -7.93 -10.74
CA GLY A 154 -26.40 -7.83 -9.99
C GLY A 154 -25.19 -7.33 -10.81
N ILE A 155 -25.39 -6.91 -12.06
CA ILE A 155 -24.30 -6.50 -12.96
C ILE A 155 -24.53 -5.08 -13.46
N LEU A 156 -23.52 -4.22 -13.32
CA LEU A 156 -23.40 -3.00 -14.10
C LEU A 156 -22.83 -3.34 -15.49
N THR A 157 -23.57 -2.99 -16.54
CA THR A 157 -23.12 -3.13 -17.93
C THR A 157 -22.88 -1.77 -18.55
N ILE A 158 -21.66 -1.53 -19.03
CA ILE A 158 -21.32 -0.43 -19.93
C ILE A 158 -21.21 -1.00 -21.35
N GLU A 159 -21.92 -0.41 -22.31
CA GLU A 159 -21.97 -0.89 -23.69
C GLU A 159 -21.49 0.18 -24.66
N ALA A 160 -20.45 -0.15 -25.43
CA ALA A 160 -20.02 0.66 -26.55
C ALA A 160 -20.84 0.31 -27.79
N ARG A 161 -21.29 1.34 -28.52
CA ARG A 161 -22.08 1.17 -29.74
C ARG A 161 -21.48 1.99 -30.86
N LYS A 162 -21.61 1.49 -32.09
CA LYS A 162 -21.36 2.27 -33.30
C LYS A 162 -22.67 2.92 -33.75
N GLU A 163 -22.81 4.20 -33.48
CA GLU A 163 -23.98 5.00 -33.86
C GLU A 163 -23.58 6.47 -34.00
N GLN A 164 -24.27 7.19 -34.89
CA GLN A 164 -24.08 8.64 -35.03
C GLN A 164 -24.80 9.35 -33.89
N TYR A 165 -24.05 9.99 -33.00
CA TYR A 165 -24.60 10.68 -31.83
C TYR A 165 -23.79 11.92 -31.51
N GLU A 166 -24.43 13.10 -31.49
CA GLU A 166 -23.81 14.37 -31.10
C GLU A 166 -22.45 14.65 -31.79
N GLY A 167 -22.34 14.29 -33.07
CA GLY A 167 -21.13 14.49 -33.89
C GLY A 167 -20.02 13.45 -33.69
N ARG A 168 -20.29 12.35 -32.98
CA ARG A 168 -19.41 11.18 -32.84
C ARG A 168 -20.01 9.96 -33.52
N GLU A 169 -19.14 9.01 -33.87
CA GLU A 169 -19.52 7.76 -34.56
C GLU A 169 -19.70 6.56 -33.61
N TYR A 170 -19.37 6.76 -32.33
CA TYR A 170 -19.54 5.77 -31.29
C TYR A 170 -20.15 6.41 -30.05
N THR A 171 -20.85 5.61 -29.26
CA THR A 171 -21.33 5.98 -27.93
C THR A 171 -20.84 4.96 -26.91
N SER A 172 -20.72 5.39 -25.66
CA SER A 172 -20.36 4.53 -24.54
C SER A 172 -20.80 5.20 -23.23
N ALA A 173 -20.29 4.75 -22.08
CA ALA A 173 -20.47 5.43 -20.80
C ALA A 173 -19.18 5.51 -20.00
N ARG A 174 -19.15 6.52 -19.12
CA ARG A 174 -18.13 6.76 -18.10
C ARG A 174 -18.82 7.23 -16.83
N ILE A 175 -18.48 6.62 -15.70
CA ILE A 175 -19.01 6.99 -14.39
C ILE A 175 -17.88 7.22 -13.41
N ILE A 176 -18.09 8.15 -12.48
CA ILE A 176 -17.13 8.55 -11.46
C ILE A 176 -17.77 8.57 -10.08
N THR A 177 -16.98 8.30 -9.06
CA THR A 177 -17.39 8.45 -7.65
C THR A 177 -16.99 9.80 -7.03
N LYS A 178 -16.42 10.70 -7.84
CA LYS A 178 -15.97 12.03 -7.40
C LYS A 178 -17.06 12.79 -6.64
N ASP A 179 -16.64 13.42 -5.54
CA ASP A 179 -17.47 14.18 -4.60
C ASP A 179 -18.57 13.33 -3.93
N LYS A 180 -18.49 12.00 -4.01
CA LYS A 180 -19.44 11.04 -3.43
C LYS A 180 -18.77 9.98 -2.59
N ARG A 181 -17.76 9.30 -3.14
CA ARG A 181 -16.97 8.25 -2.47
C ARG A 181 -15.51 8.43 -2.84
N ASP A 182 -14.73 8.81 -1.85
CA ASP A 182 -13.30 9.04 -1.97
C ASP A 182 -12.57 8.13 -1.00
N PHE A 183 -11.43 7.60 -1.45
CA PHE A 183 -10.66 6.65 -0.67
C PHE A 183 -9.20 7.08 -0.62
N ARG A 184 -8.59 6.81 0.53
CA ARG A 184 -7.16 6.91 0.73
C ARG A 184 -6.69 5.65 1.45
N TYR A 185 -5.71 4.98 0.86
CA TYR A 185 -5.23 3.66 1.29
C TYR A 185 -6.34 2.61 1.36
N GLY A 186 -5.95 1.36 1.58
CA GLY A 186 -6.88 0.25 1.68
C GLY A 186 -6.65 -0.83 0.64
N LYS A 187 -7.51 -1.83 0.67
CA LYS A 187 -7.64 -2.84 -0.36
C LYS A 187 -8.88 -2.52 -1.21
N VAL A 188 -8.71 -2.46 -2.51
CA VAL A 188 -9.81 -2.35 -3.49
C VAL A 188 -9.91 -3.68 -4.22
N GLU A 189 -11.11 -4.20 -4.38
CA GLU A 189 -11.37 -5.38 -5.19
C GLU A 189 -12.54 -5.11 -6.14
N ALA A 190 -12.35 -5.39 -7.43
CA ALA A 190 -13.41 -5.30 -8.41
C ALA A 190 -13.43 -6.54 -9.29
N ARG A 191 -14.62 -7.02 -9.64
CA ARG A 191 -14.79 -8.20 -10.51
C ARG A 191 -15.39 -7.77 -11.83
N LEU A 192 -14.60 -7.91 -12.89
CA LEU A 192 -14.80 -7.23 -14.17
C LEU A 192 -14.68 -8.22 -15.33
N LYS A 193 -15.53 -8.08 -16.34
CA LYS A 193 -15.40 -8.77 -17.64
C LYS A 193 -15.32 -7.73 -18.75
N VAL A 194 -14.20 -7.71 -19.45
CA VAL A 194 -13.89 -6.73 -20.50
C VAL A 194 -14.37 -7.19 -21.87
N PRO A 195 -14.73 -6.26 -22.78
CA PRO A 195 -14.97 -6.62 -24.17
C PRO A 195 -13.65 -6.94 -24.88
N GLY A 196 -13.70 -7.91 -25.80
CA GLY A 196 -12.66 -8.10 -26.80
C GLY A 196 -12.85 -7.18 -28.00
N GLY A 197 -11.90 -7.23 -28.93
CA GLY A 197 -12.04 -6.57 -30.22
C GLY A 197 -11.20 -5.30 -30.36
N ARG A 198 -10.46 -5.22 -31.46
CA ARG A 198 -9.56 -4.11 -31.74
C ARG A 198 -10.31 -2.78 -31.75
N GLY A 199 -9.85 -1.83 -30.93
CA GLY A 199 -10.44 -0.50 -30.77
C GLY A 199 -11.10 -0.28 -29.42
N THR A 200 -11.41 -1.33 -28.65
CA THR A 200 -11.97 -1.18 -27.30
C THR A 200 -10.89 -0.84 -26.28
N TRP A 201 -11.22 0.03 -25.33
CA TRP A 201 -10.35 0.39 -24.21
C TRP A 201 -11.16 0.57 -22.90
N PRO A 202 -11.57 -0.52 -22.25
CA PRO A 202 -12.13 -0.49 -20.89
C PRO A 202 -11.06 -0.14 -19.85
N ALA A 203 -11.48 0.60 -18.83
CA ALA A 203 -10.64 0.94 -17.69
C ALA A 203 -11.42 0.93 -16.36
N PHE A 204 -10.75 0.47 -15.30
CA PHE A 204 -11.09 0.70 -13.91
C PHE A 204 -9.89 1.34 -13.23
N TRP A 205 -10.05 2.60 -12.82
CA TRP A 205 -8.94 3.44 -12.42
C TRP A 205 -9.39 4.48 -11.41
N MET A 206 -8.42 5.22 -10.88
CA MET A 206 -8.65 6.25 -9.88
C MET A 206 -7.92 7.53 -10.24
N LEU A 207 -8.50 8.66 -9.86
CA LEU A 207 -7.89 9.97 -10.05
C LEU A 207 -7.91 10.78 -8.76
N GLY A 208 -6.81 11.48 -8.48
CA GLY A 208 -6.73 12.43 -7.37
C GLY A 208 -7.41 13.76 -7.69
N TYR A 209 -7.64 14.58 -6.66
CA TYR A 209 -8.17 15.93 -6.85
C TYR A 209 -7.08 16.91 -7.27
N GLY A 210 -7.35 17.65 -8.35
CA GLY A 210 -6.51 18.75 -8.82
C GLY A 210 -6.24 18.69 -10.32
N HIS A 211 -5.14 19.31 -10.74
CA HIS A 211 -4.69 19.27 -12.12
C HIS A 211 -3.93 17.96 -12.38
N TRP A 212 -4.27 17.29 -13.48
CA TRP A 212 -3.47 16.19 -13.99
C TRP A 212 -2.22 16.74 -14.70
N PRO A 213 -1.02 16.15 -14.54
CA PRO A 213 -0.75 14.90 -13.81
C PRO A 213 -0.35 15.07 -12.34
N GLU A 214 -0.32 16.29 -11.79
CA GLU A 214 0.08 16.52 -10.38
C GLU A 214 -0.87 15.86 -9.36
N ALA A 215 -2.14 15.70 -9.71
CA ALA A 215 -3.14 15.07 -8.86
C ALA A 215 -2.90 13.56 -8.66
N GLY A 216 -2.15 12.93 -9.57
CA GLY A 216 -1.94 11.49 -9.59
C GLY A 216 -3.10 10.72 -10.25
N GLU A 217 -2.74 9.59 -10.84
CA GLU A 217 -3.65 8.63 -11.47
C GLU A 217 -3.19 7.21 -11.12
N ILE A 218 -4.14 6.33 -10.76
CA ILE A 218 -3.89 4.92 -10.47
C ILE A 218 -4.77 4.08 -11.39
N ASP A 219 -4.16 3.45 -12.38
CA ASP A 219 -4.84 2.53 -13.29
C ASP A 219 -4.76 1.12 -12.74
N ILE A 220 -5.84 0.69 -12.08
CA ILE A 220 -5.94 -0.64 -11.47
C ILE A 220 -6.07 -1.70 -12.58
N MET A 221 -6.87 -1.40 -13.60
CA MET A 221 -7.06 -2.23 -14.78
C MET A 221 -7.25 -1.36 -16.01
N GLU A 222 -6.43 -1.60 -17.01
CA GLU A 222 -6.70 -1.23 -18.40
C GLU A 222 -6.57 -2.46 -19.30
N HIS A 223 -7.39 -2.50 -20.34
CA HIS A 223 -7.27 -3.48 -21.41
C HIS A 223 -7.46 -2.79 -22.75
N VAL A 224 -6.70 -3.20 -23.76
CA VAL A 224 -6.86 -2.72 -25.14
C VAL A 224 -7.12 -3.91 -26.04
N GLY A 225 -8.22 -3.90 -26.79
CA GLY A 225 -8.67 -5.10 -27.49
C GLY A 225 -7.79 -5.56 -28.66
N PHE A 226 -6.74 -4.82 -29.03
CA PHE A 226 -5.70 -5.29 -29.94
C PHE A 226 -4.60 -6.14 -29.25
N GLU A 227 -4.56 -6.17 -27.92
CA GLU A 227 -3.76 -7.09 -27.09
C GLU A 227 -4.68 -7.96 -26.21
N PRO A 228 -5.46 -8.88 -26.83
CA PRO A 228 -6.64 -9.49 -26.20
C PRO A 228 -6.31 -10.41 -25.01
N ASN A 229 -5.05 -10.75 -24.78
CA ASN A 229 -4.61 -11.62 -23.69
C ASN A 229 -3.99 -10.85 -22.50
N THR A 230 -4.03 -9.51 -22.52
CA THR A 230 -3.20 -8.70 -21.61
C THR A 230 -4.03 -7.68 -20.84
N PHE A 231 -3.91 -7.71 -19.52
CA PHE A 231 -4.28 -6.59 -18.67
C PHE A 231 -3.06 -5.74 -18.34
N HIS A 232 -3.26 -4.44 -18.27
CA HIS A 232 -2.26 -3.44 -17.93
C HIS A 232 -2.67 -2.71 -16.64
N CYS A 233 -1.67 -2.19 -15.94
CA CYS A 233 -1.85 -1.28 -14.81
C CYS A 233 -0.75 -0.22 -14.84
N ALA A 234 -1.02 0.97 -14.34
CA ALA A 234 -0.10 2.08 -14.38
C ALA A 234 -0.28 3.04 -13.20
N LEU A 235 0.77 3.80 -12.94
CA LEU A 235 0.71 5.00 -12.12
C LEU A 235 1.19 6.19 -12.95
N HIS A 236 0.45 7.28 -12.87
CA HIS A 236 0.87 8.56 -13.44
C HIS A 236 1.13 9.59 -12.35
N THR A 237 2.31 10.20 -12.40
CA THR A 237 2.76 11.29 -11.53
C THR A 237 3.11 12.50 -12.37
N LYS A 238 3.40 13.63 -11.71
CA LYS A 238 3.88 14.84 -12.38
C LYS A 238 5.06 14.56 -13.30
N ASN A 239 6.04 13.79 -12.84
CA ASN A 239 7.25 13.52 -13.62
C ASN A 239 7.15 12.24 -14.48
N LYS A 240 6.25 11.32 -14.16
CA LYS A 240 6.11 10.02 -14.84
C LYS A 240 4.69 9.84 -15.37
N ASN A 241 4.43 10.21 -16.62
CA ASN A 241 3.08 10.15 -17.18
C ASN A 241 3.06 10.03 -18.72
N GLY A 242 1.84 9.88 -19.28
CA GLY A 242 1.66 9.55 -20.69
C GLY A 242 2.13 10.66 -21.63
N MET A 243 2.01 11.92 -21.22
CA MET A 243 2.40 13.07 -22.06
C MET A 243 3.91 13.15 -22.29
N ASN A 244 4.73 12.61 -21.39
CA ASN A 244 6.19 12.59 -21.53
C ASN A 244 6.76 11.20 -21.84
N GLY A 245 5.90 10.19 -22.00
CA GLY A 245 6.28 8.81 -22.34
C GLY A 245 7.03 8.08 -21.23
N GLN A 246 6.92 8.51 -19.97
CA GLN A 246 7.64 7.92 -18.85
C GLN A 246 6.73 7.21 -17.84
N ASN A 247 5.61 6.65 -18.30
CA ASN A 247 4.68 5.89 -17.47
C ASN A 247 5.39 4.82 -16.64
N VAL A 248 5.04 4.72 -15.36
CA VAL A 248 5.37 3.55 -14.57
C VAL A 248 4.23 2.58 -14.76
N HIS A 249 4.50 1.39 -15.30
CA HIS A 249 3.45 0.43 -15.63
C HIS A 249 3.83 -1.02 -15.34
N GLY A 250 2.83 -1.89 -15.39
CA GLY A 250 2.93 -3.34 -15.28
C GLY A 250 1.89 -4.00 -16.20
N LYS A 251 2.06 -5.30 -16.44
CA LYS A 251 1.10 -6.08 -17.24
C LYS A 251 1.05 -7.53 -16.80
N GLN A 252 -0.11 -8.15 -16.97
CA GLN A 252 -0.30 -9.59 -16.83
C GLN A 252 -0.78 -10.17 -18.15
N VAL A 253 -0.05 -11.15 -18.67
CA VAL A 253 -0.35 -11.83 -19.94
C VAL A 253 -0.91 -13.22 -19.62
N PHE A 254 -2.00 -13.57 -20.30
CA PHE A 254 -2.69 -14.84 -20.22
C PHE A 254 -2.44 -15.68 -21.47
N ASP A 255 -2.64 -17.00 -21.35
CA ASP A 255 -2.48 -17.92 -22.49
C ASP A 255 -3.63 -17.80 -23.51
N GLU A 256 -4.80 -17.36 -23.06
CA GLU A 256 -6.01 -17.15 -23.85
C GLU A 256 -6.53 -15.72 -23.73
N GLU A 257 -7.50 -15.35 -24.57
CA GLU A 257 -8.14 -14.03 -24.52
C GLU A 257 -8.90 -13.84 -23.21
N VAL A 258 -8.70 -12.67 -22.59
CA VAL A 258 -9.26 -12.36 -21.26
C VAL A 258 -10.72 -11.91 -21.31
N SER A 259 -11.24 -11.62 -22.50
CA SER A 259 -12.60 -11.11 -22.72
C SER A 259 -13.71 -12.16 -22.51
N ASN A 260 -13.35 -13.42 -22.32
CA ASN A 260 -14.30 -14.53 -22.19
C ASN A 260 -14.92 -14.60 -20.78
N ASP A 261 -14.17 -14.21 -19.76
CA ASP A 261 -14.51 -14.46 -18.35
C ASP A 261 -14.42 -13.20 -17.49
N PHE A 262 -15.05 -13.29 -16.31
CA PHE A 262 -14.84 -12.30 -15.26
C PHE A 262 -13.50 -12.57 -14.58
N HIS A 263 -12.72 -11.52 -14.42
CA HIS A 263 -11.46 -11.50 -13.68
C HIS A 263 -11.59 -10.63 -12.43
N THR A 264 -10.84 -11.00 -11.39
CA THR A 264 -10.80 -10.21 -10.14
C THR A 264 -9.56 -9.35 -10.12
N PHE A 265 -9.75 -8.04 -10.04
CA PHE A 265 -8.68 -7.05 -9.93
C PHE A 265 -8.60 -6.60 -8.48
N THR A 266 -7.41 -6.69 -7.92
CA THR A 266 -7.15 -6.25 -6.55
C THR A 266 -6.06 -5.22 -6.54
N MET A 267 -6.30 -4.10 -5.86
CA MET A 267 -5.26 -3.15 -5.47
C MET A 267 -5.11 -3.20 -3.96
N GLU A 268 -3.89 -3.41 -3.47
CA GLU A 268 -3.53 -3.14 -2.08
C GLU A 268 -2.69 -1.86 -2.05
N TRP A 269 -3.27 -0.79 -1.50
CA TRP A 269 -2.64 0.51 -1.36
C TRP A 269 -2.30 0.72 0.11
N VAL A 270 -1.03 0.46 0.43
CA VAL A 270 -0.56 0.15 1.77
C VAL A 270 0.34 1.29 2.26
N GLU A 271 -0.16 2.05 3.23
CA GLU A 271 0.58 3.15 3.86
C GLU A 271 1.78 2.60 4.65
N ASN A 272 2.96 3.21 4.51
CA ASN A 272 4.16 2.89 5.30
C ASN A 272 4.56 1.40 5.32
N GLU A 273 4.29 0.65 4.25
CA GLU A 273 4.58 -0.79 4.23
C GLU A 273 6.07 -1.07 4.38
N PHE A 274 6.92 -0.31 3.71
CA PHE A 274 8.35 -0.61 3.65
C PHE A 274 9.19 0.59 4.07
N MET A 275 9.81 0.51 5.25
CA MET A 275 10.66 1.57 5.80
C MET A 275 9.98 2.96 5.89
N GLY A 276 8.67 2.99 6.15
CA GLY A 276 7.89 4.22 6.20
C GLY A 276 7.56 4.83 4.84
N TYR A 277 7.60 4.01 3.77
CA TYR A 277 7.20 4.40 2.42
C TYR A 277 6.01 3.58 1.95
N ASP A 278 5.13 4.24 1.20
CA ASP A 278 3.92 3.64 0.67
C ASP A 278 4.20 2.61 -0.45
N ARG A 279 3.32 1.62 -0.55
CA ARG A 279 3.34 0.60 -1.59
C ARG A 279 1.96 0.43 -2.21
N ILE A 280 1.93 0.22 -3.52
CA ILE A 280 0.69 -0.13 -4.24
C ILE A 280 0.95 -1.44 -4.98
N HIS A 281 0.22 -2.47 -4.62
CA HIS A 281 0.28 -3.78 -5.26
C HIS A 281 -0.96 -4.00 -6.10
N ILE A 282 -0.77 -4.38 -7.36
CA ILE A 282 -1.85 -4.76 -8.27
C ILE A 282 -1.77 -6.27 -8.50
N TYR A 283 -2.92 -6.92 -8.36
CA TYR A 283 -3.12 -8.33 -8.62
C TYR A 283 -4.25 -8.52 -9.63
N VAL A 284 -4.10 -9.53 -10.47
CA VAL A 284 -5.18 -10.04 -11.32
C VAL A 284 -5.35 -11.52 -11.02
N ASP A 285 -6.56 -11.91 -10.63
CA ASP A 285 -6.93 -13.25 -10.15
C ASP A 285 -6.03 -13.76 -9.02
N GLY A 286 -5.71 -12.86 -8.07
CA GLY A 286 -4.85 -13.15 -6.92
C GLY A 286 -3.36 -13.29 -7.26
N LYS A 287 -2.96 -13.15 -8.52
CA LYS A 287 -1.55 -13.16 -8.91
C LYS A 287 -0.99 -11.74 -8.92
N LEU A 288 0.10 -11.51 -8.18
CA LEU A 288 0.78 -10.22 -8.16
C LEU A 288 1.29 -9.88 -9.57
N THR A 289 0.75 -8.80 -10.13
CA THR A 289 1.12 -8.27 -11.44
C THR A 289 2.21 -7.21 -11.31
N LYS A 290 2.07 -6.30 -10.33
CA LYS A 290 2.99 -5.17 -10.17
C LYS A 290 2.99 -4.65 -8.74
N THR A 291 4.17 -4.32 -8.25
CA THR A 291 4.35 -3.44 -7.08
C THR A 291 4.88 -2.09 -7.57
N PHE A 292 4.19 -1.02 -7.19
CA PHE A 292 4.67 0.35 -7.28
C PHE A 292 5.14 0.81 -5.90
N ALA A 293 6.22 1.59 -5.87
CA ALA A 293 6.93 1.88 -4.65
C ALA A 293 7.22 3.37 -4.51
N GLU A 294 6.77 3.95 -3.40
CA GLU A 294 7.36 5.19 -2.94
C GLU A 294 8.80 4.90 -2.51
N THR A 295 9.67 5.86 -2.77
CA THR A 295 11.05 5.84 -2.27
C THR A 295 11.37 7.19 -1.69
N LYS A 296 12.40 7.23 -0.85
CA LYS A 296 12.97 8.48 -0.35
C LYS A 296 13.16 9.52 -1.44
N GLN A 297 13.70 9.12 -2.60
CA GLN A 297 13.98 10.03 -3.71
C GLN A 297 12.70 10.59 -4.33
N ILE A 298 11.65 9.76 -4.49
CA ILE A 298 10.37 10.19 -5.05
C ILE A 298 9.67 11.14 -4.07
N GLN A 299 9.69 10.81 -2.78
CA GLN A 299 9.12 11.63 -1.71
C GLN A 299 9.83 12.99 -1.60
N GLU A 300 11.16 13.01 -1.57
CA GLU A 300 11.97 14.25 -1.54
C GLU A 300 11.74 15.12 -2.80
N ALA A 301 11.44 14.50 -3.94
CA ALA A 301 11.07 15.22 -5.16
C ALA A 301 9.61 15.74 -5.16
N GLY A 302 8.78 15.32 -4.19
CA GLY A 302 7.36 15.65 -4.11
C GLY A 302 6.54 15.03 -5.25
N ASP A 303 6.96 13.88 -5.77
CA ASP A 303 6.36 13.22 -6.94
C ASP A 303 5.57 11.95 -6.58
N TRP A 304 5.15 11.82 -5.33
CA TRP A 304 4.27 10.76 -4.84
C TRP A 304 2.92 11.34 -4.40
N PRO A 305 1.94 11.50 -5.32
CA PRO A 305 0.62 12.02 -4.99
C PRO A 305 -0.30 10.98 -4.33
N PHE A 306 0.11 9.71 -4.26
CA PHE A 306 -0.68 8.58 -3.79
C PHE A 306 -0.72 8.45 -2.26
N ASN A 307 -0.77 9.58 -1.57
CA ASN A 307 -1.01 9.73 -0.13
C ASN A 307 -2.19 10.69 0.16
N LYS A 308 -3.03 10.93 -0.86
CA LYS A 308 -4.21 11.80 -0.85
C LYS A 308 -5.46 11.00 -1.16
N GLU A 309 -6.62 11.65 -1.14
CA GLU A 309 -7.89 11.05 -1.55
C GLU A 309 -8.00 10.92 -3.07
N PHE A 310 -8.51 9.77 -3.50
CA PHE A 310 -8.76 9.41 -4.89
C PHE A 310 -10.19 8.91 -5.05
N PHE A 311 -10.80 9.17 -6.21
CA PHE A 311 -12.12 8.65 -6.58
C PHE A 311 -11.98 7.65 -7.74
N PHE A 312 -12.87 6.66 -7.78
CA PHE A 312 -12.95 5.68 -8.87
C PHE A 312 -13.58 6.25 -10.14
N ILE A 313 -13.13 5.68 -11.26
CA ILE A 313 -13.64 5.89 -12.60
C ILE A 313 -13.80 4.52 -13.28
N LEU A 314 -14.96 4.29 -13.89
CA LEU A 314 -15.23 3.16 -14.78
C LEU A 314 -15.66 3.69 -16.13
N ASN A 315 -15.00 3.24 -17.20
CA ASN A 315 -15.40 3.60 -18.56
C ASN A 315 -15.02 2.51 -19.57
N LEU A 316 -15.65 2.62 -20.74
CA LEU A 316 -15.28 1.89 -21.95
C LEU A 316 -15.01 2.89 -23.08
N ALA A 317 -13.76 3.25 -23.31
CA ALA A 317 -13.38 4.09 -24.43
C ALA A 317 -13.37 3.29 -25.75
N VAL A 318 -13.50 4.01 -26.87
CA VAL A 318 -13.37 3.47 -28.23
C VAL A 318 -12.35 4.30 -29.00
N GLY A 319 -11.33 3.64 -29.55
CA GLY A 319 -10.25 4.27 -30.26
C GLY A 319 -9.29 5.01 -29.35
N GLY A 320 -9.01 6.28 -29.64
CA GLY A 320 -7.99 7.05 -28.95
C GLY A 320 -6.56 6.68 -29.37
N ALA A 321 -5.60 7.42 -28.79
CA ALA A 321 -4.19 7.29 -29.09
C ALA A 321 -3.63 5.91 -28.74
N TRP A 322 -4.21 5.22 -27.75
CA TRP A 322 -3.80 3.88 -27.35
C TRP A 322 -4.79 2.80 -27.79
N GLY A 323 -6.05 2.81 -27.34
CA GLY A 323 -7.05 1.81 -27.73
C GLY A 323 -7.24 1.65 -29.26
N GLY A 324 -7.06 2.75 -30.00
CA GLY A 324 -7.12 2.81 -31.46
C GLY A 324 -5.76 2.81 -32.17
N ALA A 325 -4.66 2.53 -31.46
CA ALA A 325 -3.31 2.54 -32.04
C ALA A 325 -3.17 1.58 -33.25
N MET A 326 -3.97 0.51 -33.27
CA MET A 326 -4.03 -0.46 -34.37
C MET A 326 -5.27 -0.29 -35.26
N GLY A 327 -5.99 0.84 -35.13
CA GLY A 327 -7.30 1.09 -35.75
C GLY A 327 -8.46 0.55 -34.91
N ILE A 328 -9.68 0.66 -35.45
CA ILE A 328 -10.90 0.06 -34.88
C ILE A 328 -11.39 -1.00 -35.86
N ASP A 329 -11.76 -2.17 -35.36
CA ASP A 329 -12.50 -3.17 -36.12
C ASP A 329 -13.99 -2.97 -35.91
N ASP A 330 -14.68 -2.39 -36.88
CA ASP A 330 -16.11 -2.12 -36.78
C ASP A 330 -17.00 -3.36 -36.73
N THR A 331 -16.49 -4.53 -37.15
CA THR A 331 -17.27 -5.77 -37.15
C THR A 331 -17.62 -6.24 -35.75
N ILE A 332 -16.89 -5.79 -34.72
CA ILE A 332 -17.16 -6.12 -33.32
C ILE A 332 -18.51 -5.56 -32.85
N PHE A 333 -19.02 -4.50 -33.48
CA PHE A 333 -20.31 -3.88 -33.16
C PHE A 333 -21.50 -4.56 -33.83
N GLU A 334 -21.28 -5.63 -34.61
CA GLU A 334 -22.36 -6.52 -35.08
C GLU A 334 -22.95 -7.36 -33.93
N ALA A 335 -22.24 -7.44 -32.80
CA ALA A 335 -22.70 -7.97 -31.52
C ALA A 335 -22.53 -6.91 -30.40
N PRO A 336 -23.17 -7.10 -29.24
CA PRO A 336 -22.98 -6.19 -28.11
C PRO A 336 -21.53 -6.17 -27.62
N VAL A 337 -20.92 -4.97 -27.54
CA VAL A 337 -19.58 -4.74 -26.98
C VAL A 337 -19.74 -4.33 -25.52
N LEU A 338 -19.66 -5.30 -24.62
CA LEU A 338 -20.03 -5.15 -23.21
C LEU A 338 -18.81 -5.14 -22.30
N TYR A 339 -18.77 -4.15 -21.41
CA TYR A 339 -17.93 -4.12 -20.23
C TYR A 339 -18.82 -4.33 -19.01
N GLU A 340 -18.65 -5.47 -18.33
CA GLU A 340 -19.51 -5.92 -17.24
C GLU A 340 -18.76 -5.84 -15.91
N VAL A 341 -19.41 -5.29 -14.89
CA VAL A 341 -18.88 -5.08 -13.54
C VAL A 341 -19.84 -5.75 -12.56
N ASP A 342 -19.34 -6.77 -11.88
CA ASP A 342 -20.09 -7.54 -10.88
C ASP A 342 -20.09 -6.82 -9.53
N TYR A 343 -18.94 -6.34 -9.07
CA TYR A 343 -18.87 -5.50 -7.88
C TYR A 343 -17.63 -4.61 -7.88
N VAL A 344 -17.67 -3.58 -7.03
CA VAL A 344 -16.50 -2.85 -6.53
C VAL A 344 -16.59 -2.81 -5.01
N ARG A 345 -15.55 -3.25 -4.32
CA ARG A 345 -15.45 -3.30 -2.85
C ARG A 345 -14.19 -2.58 -2.39
N VAL A 346 -14.31 -1.85 -1.29
CA VAL A 346 -13.19 -1.19 -0.63
C VAL A 346 -13.14 -1.62 0.82
N TYR A 347 -11.95 -2.02 1.24
CA TYR A 347 -11.61 -2.37 2.59
C TYR A 347 -10.53 -1.43 3.10
N GLN A 348 -10.62 -0.98 4.34
CA GLN A 348 -9.57 -0.16 4.97
C GLN A 348 -9.05 -0.84 6.23
N LEU A 349 -7.85 -0.43 6.66
CA LEU A 349 -7.22 -0.95 7.86
C LEU A 349 -8.19 -0.73 9.03
N LYS A 350 -8.47 -1.80 9.76
CA LYS A 350 -9.33 -1.74 10.93
C LYS A 350 -8.68 -0.86 11.99
N ASP A 351 -9.40 0.14 12.48
CA ASP A 351 -8.95 0.92 13.62
C ASP A 351 -8.80 -0.01 14.84
N VAL A 352 -7.62 0.04 15.45
CA VAL A 352 -7.37 -0.67 16.70
C VAL A 352 -7.92 0.22 17.82
N GLU A 353 -9.12 -0.08 18.32
CA GLU A 353 -9.73 0.56 19.50
C GLU A 353 -8.87 0.45 20.77
#